data_AF-A0A1H3FAT8-F1
#
_entry.id   AF-A0A1H3FAT8-F1
#
_cell.length_a   1.000
_cell.length_b   1.000
_cell.length_c   1.000
_cell.angle_alpha   90.00
_cell.angle_beta   90.00
_cell.angle_gamma   90.00
#
_symmetry.space_group_name_H-M   'P 1'
#
loop_
_entity.id
_entity.type
_entity.pdbx_description
1 polymer ?
#
loop_
_entity_poly.entity_id
_entity_poly.type
_entity_poly.pdbx_seq_one_letter_code
_entity_poly.pdbx_strand_id
1 'polypeptide(L)'
;MDAARHWAARPVRAEVVDARAQDPEDWQQALATHEAQFEEAEHDGFAVWPENEQALRMFLALRHCWRMDSMSGQYLGIERPAIESTLRLMGVKRRLRREIFEQIMLMEDAALPVLNRK
;
A
#
# COMPACT_ATOMS: atom_id res chain seq x y z
N MET A 1 11.29 26.20 11.75
CA MET A 1 9.96 26.25 11.08
C MET A 1 10.05 27.05 9.77
N ASP A 2 11.11 26.86 8.97
CA ASP A 2 11.44 27.76 7.84
C ASP A 2 11.30 27.13 6.44
N ALA A 3 11.19 25.81 6.34
CA ALA A 3 11.06 25.15 5.04
C ALA A 3 9.74 25.50 4.32
N ALA A 4 8.63 25.57 5.06
CA ALA A 4 7.31 25.86 4.49
C ALA A 4 7.18 27.30 3.96
N ARG A 5 7.83 28.27 4.62
CA ARG A 5 7.84 29.67 4.15
C ARG A 5 8.73 29.85 2.91
N HIS A 6 9.82 29.09 2.83
CA HIS A 6 10.71 29.12 1.68
C HIS A 6 10.06 28.57 0.39
N TRP A 7 9.10 27.65 0.53
CA TRP A 7 8.32 27.13 -0.60
C TRP A 7 7.26 28.12 -1.11
N ALA A 8 6.59 28.84 -0.21
CA ALA A 8 5.49 29.75 -0.58
C ALA A 8 5.95 31.10 -1.15
N ALA A 9 7.18 31.54 -0.85
CA ALA A 9 7.64 32.89 -1.17
C ALA A 9 8.41 33.02 -2.50
N ARG A 10 8.60 31.95 -3.27
CA ARG A 10 9.33 32.02 -4.54
C ARG A 10 8.38 32.54 -5.64
N PRO A 11 8.61 33.74 -6.20
CA PRO A 11 7.83 34.19 -7.35
C PRO A 11 8.04 33.21 -8.49
N VAL A 12 6.94 32.81 -9.14
CA VAL A 12 6.95 31.95 -10.34
C VAL A 12 7.71 32.69 -11.42
N ARG A 13 9.01 32.43 -11.50
CA ARG A 13 9.82 32.78 -12.66
C ARG A 13 9.34 31.82 -13.75
N ALA A 14 8.49 32.32 -14.64
CA ALA A 14 8.35 31.72 -15.97
C ALA A 14 9.76 31.55 -16.52
N GLU A 15 10.04 30.39 -17.11
CA GLU A 15 11.37 29.94 -17.60
C GLU A 15 12.26 29.26 -16.55
N VAL A 16 11.79 28.13 -16.04
CA VAL A 16 12.56 26.88 -16.18
C VAL A 16 11.56 25.84 -16.65
N VAL A 17 11.38 25.73 -17.97
CA VAL A 17 10.90 24.47 -18.53
C VAL A 17 12.03 23.49 -18.23
N ASP A 18 11.81 22.59 -17.27
CA ASP A 18 12.76 21.55 -16.96
C ASP A 18 12.97 20.71 -18.22
N ALA A 19 14.12 20.90 -18.88
CA ALA A 19 14.50 20.18 -20.08
C ALA A 19 14.72 18.66 -19.82
N ARG A 20 14.42 18.18 -18.61
CA ARG A 20 14.37 16.74 -18.26
C ARG A 20 13.03 16.07 -18.56
N ALA A 21 12.06 16.79 -19.12
CA ALA A 21 10.84 16.20 -19.68
C ALA A 21 10.98 15.92 -21.19
N GLN A 22 12.06 15.25 -21.59
CA GLN A 22 12.24 14.59 -22.89
C GLN A 22 12.59 13.13 -22.51
N ASP A 23 11.76 12.10 -22.72
CA ASP A 23 10.97 11.77 -23.91
C ASP A 23 9.48 11.45 -23.63
N PRO A 24 8.58 11.72 -24.60
CA PRO A 24 7.19 11.22 -24.61
C PRO A 24 7.08 9.68 -24.71
N GLU A 25 8.13 9.01 -25.19
CA GLU A 25 8.15 7.57 -25.50
C GLU A 25 8.28 6.69 -24.23
N ASP A 26 8.94 7.22 -23.19
CA ASP A 26 9.20 6.50 -21.93
C ASP A 26 7.93 6.33 -21.08
N TRP A 27 7.01 7.29 -21.13
CA TRP A 27 5.74 7.21 -20.37
C TRP A 27 4.74 6.23 -20.99
N GLN A 28 4.67 6.17 -22.32
CA GLN A 28 3.81 5.20 -23.00
C GLN A 28 4.27 3.78 -22.73
N GLN A 29 5.59 3.55 -22.74
CA GLN A 29 6.16 2.25 -22.41
C GLN A 29 5.97 1.90 -20.93
N ALA A 30 6.14 2.86 -20.01
CA ALA A 30 5.87 2.65 -18.59
C ALA A 30 4.39 2.32 -18.31
N LEU A 31 3.46 3.01 -18.97
CA LEU A 31 2.03 2.74 -18.88
C LEU A 31 1.68 1.37 -19.47
N ALA A 32 2.19 1.03 -20.66
CA ALA A 32 1.94 -0.28 -21.28
C ALA A 32 2.51 -1.43 -20.44
N THR A 33 3.67 -1.22 -19.81
CA THR A 33 4.26 -2.21 -18.89
C THR A 33 3.38 -2.39 -17.66
N HIS A 34 2.88 -1.29 -17.10
CA HIS A 34 1.95 -1.33 -15.97
C HIS A 34 0.60 -1.97 -16.36
N GLU A 35 0.03 -1.65 -17.52
CA GLU A 35 -1.20 -2.28 -18.03
C GLU A 35 -1.02 -3.79 -18.24
N ALA A 36 0.08 -4.22 -18.86
CA ALA A 36 0.37 -5.65 -19.05
C ALA A 36 0.54 -6.40 -17.72
N GLN A 37 1.19 -5.79 -16.72
CA GLN A 37 1.29 -6.34 -15.36
C GLN A 37 -0.09 -6.48 -14.68
N PHE A 38 -1.01 -5.56 -14.96
CA PHE A 38 -2.37 -5.62 -14.46
C PHE A 38 -3.21 -6.70 -15.17
N GLU A 39 -3.08 -6.85 -16.50
CA GLU A 39 -3.77 -7.90 -17.27
C GLU A 39 -3.29 -9.32 -16.88
N GLU A 40 -2.00 -9.49 -16.62
CA GLU A 40 -1.44 -10.76 -16.13
C GLU A 40 -1.95 -11.09 -14.72
N ALA A 41 -2.14 -10.07 -13.87
CA ALA A 41 -2.76 -10.24 -12.55
C ALA A 41 -4.28 -10.53 -12.61
N GLU A 42 -4.97 -10.10 -13.68
CA GLU A 42 -6.42 -10.31 -13.86
C GLU A 42 -6.79 -11.79 -14.06
N HIS A 43 -5.85 -12.62 -14.53
CA HIS A 43 -6.07 -14.04 -14.77
C HIS A 43 -5.97 -14.95 -13.52
N ASP A 44 -5.58 -14.40 -12.36
CA ASP A 44 -5.40 -15.16 -11.10
C ASP A 44 -6.29 -14.63 -9.96
N GLY A 45 -7.41 -13.99 -10.33
CA GLY A 45 -8.40 -13.49 -9.38
C GLY A 45 -9.18 -14.60 -8.68
N PHE A 46 -9.45 -14.45 -7.39
CA PHE A 46 -10.34 -15.34 -6.62
C PHE A 46 -11.55 -14.58 -6.10
N ALA A 47 -12.71 -15.24 -6.09
CA ALA A 47 -13.92 -14.69 -5.51
C ALA A 47 -13.80 -14.61 -3.99
N VAL A 48 -14.23 -13.47 -3.43
CA VAL A 48 -14.24 -13.22 -1.99
C VAL A 48 -15.68 -13.21 -1.53
N TRP A 49 -15.98 -13.99 -0.48
CA TRP A 49 -17.30 -13.96 0.15
C TRP A 49 -17.63 -12.55 0.66
N PRO A 50 -18.86 -12.03 0.48
CA PRO A 50 -19.22 -10.66 0.85
C PRO A 50 -18.87 -10.29 2.30
N GLU A 51 -18.98 -11.24 3.21
CA GLU A 51 -18.69 -11.07 4.64
C GLU A 51 -17.19 -10.83 4.91
N ASN A 52 -16.32 -11.32 4.02
CA ASN A 52 -14.87 -11.21 4.14
C ASN A 52 -14.29 -10.01 3.37
N GLU A 53 -15.08 -9.36 2.50
CA GLU A 53 -14.59 -8.30 1.62
C GLU A 53 -13.99 -7.13 2.43
N GLN A 54 -14.66 -6.71 3.51
CA GLN A 54 -14.18 -5.62 4.34
C GLN A 54 -12.86 -5.97 5.02
N ALA A 55 -12.75 -7.20 5.55
CA ALA A 55 -11.54 -7.67 6.22
C ALA A 55 -10.36 -7.74 5.26
N LEU A 56 -10.56 -8.33 4.09
CA LEU A 56 -9.54 -8.42 3.05
C LEU A 56 -9.08 -7.03 2.60
N ARG A 57 -10.01 -6.10 2.38
CA ARG A 57 -9.68 -4.72 2.01
C ARG A 57 -8.81 -4.04 3.07
N MET A 58 -9.09 -4.26 4.36
CA MET A 58 -8.27 -3.71 5.44
C MET A 58 -6.90 -4.38 5.52
N PHE A 59 -6.81 -5.69 5.32
CA PHE A 59 -5.55 -6.42 5.25
C PHE A 59 -4.66 -5.90 4.10
N LEU A 60 -5.21 -5.71 2.90
CA LEU A 60 -4.49 -5.17 1.74
C LEU A 60 -4.05 -3.71 1.93
N ALA A 61 -4.78 -2.93 2.72
CA ALA A 61 -4.39 -1.57 3.09
C ALA A 61 -3.13 -1.55 3.99
N LEU A 62 -2.85 -2.64 4.70
CA LEU A 62 -1.70 -2.79 5.61
C LEU A 62 -0.44 -3.35 4.92
N ARG A 63 -0.44 -3.51 3.59
CA ARG A 63 0.68 -4.12 2.83
C ARG A 63 2.04 -3.47 3.07
N HIS A 64 2.08 -2.18 3.44
CA HIS A 64 3.32 -1.45 3.72
C HIS A 64 3.69 -1.39 5.20
N CYS A 65 2.88 -1.98 6.07
CA CYS A 65 3.02 -1.91 7.53
C CYS A 65 3.67 -3.16 8.14
N TRP A 66 4.27 -4.00 7.30
CA TRP A 66 4.97 -5.21 7.72
C TRP A 66 6.34 -4.88 8.31
N ARG A 67 6.61 -5.44 9.47
CA ARG A 67 7.94 -5.42 10.08
C ARG A 67 8.78 -6.51 9.46
N MET A 68 10.02 -6.15 9.15
CA MET A 68 11.05 -7.07 8.70
C MET A 68 12.21 -7.09 9.68
N ASP A 69 12.76 -8.26 9.94
CA ASP A 69 14.01 -8.42 10.67
C ASP A 69 15.17 -8.01 9.76
N SER A 70 15.95 -7.02 10.18
CA SER A 70 17.00 -6.43 9.34
C SER A 70 18.18 -7.35 9.03
N MET A 71 18.36 -8.43 9.82
CA MET A 71 19.49 -9.36 9.64
C MET A 71 19.11 -10.57 8.79
N SER A 72 17.95 -11.17 9.04
CA SER A 72 17.46 -12.35 8.35
C SER A 72 16.64 -12.02 7.10
N GLY A 73 16.15 -10.78 6.98
CA GLY A 73 15.22 -10.35 5.93
C GLY A 73 13.82 -10.93 6.08
N GLN A 74 13.52 -11.61 7.20
CA GLN A 74 12.24 -12.26 7.42
C GLN A 74 11.16 -11.26 7.85
N TYR A 75 9.96 -11.46 7.33
CA TYR A 75 8.75 -10.78 7.79
C TYR A 75 8.37 -11.31 9.18
N LEU A 76 8.19 -10.40 10.14
CA LEU A 76 7.81 -10.71 11.52
C LEU A 76 6.31 -10.53 11.77
N GLY A 77 5.63 -9.77 10.92
CA GLY A 77 4.20 -9.42 11.04
C GLY A 77 3.94 -7.93 10.93
N ILE A 78 2.67 -7.55 10.93
CA ILE A 78 2.13 -6.19 10.83
C ILE A 78 2.17 -5.49 12.19
N GLU A 79 2.50 -4.21 12.22
CA GLU A 79 2.43 -3.45 13.47
C GLU A 79 0.99 -3.33 13.99
N ARG A 80 0.72 -3.82 15.20
CA ARG A 80 -0.63 -3.73 15.79
C ARG A 80 -1.17 -2.30 15.88
N PRO A 81 -0.37 -1.27 16.22
CA PRO A 81 -0.82 0.13 16.14
C PRO A 81 -1.19 0.58 14.71
N ALA A 82 -0.53 0.06 13.68
CA ALA A 82 -0.86 0.33 12.29
C ALA A 82 -2.25 -0.23 11.93
N ILE A 83 -2.62 -1.40 12.49
CA ILE A 83 -3.96 -1.98 12.31
C ILE A 83 -5.02 -1.04 12.88
N GLU A 84 -4.94 -0.67 14.16
CA GLU A 84 -5.97 0.21 14.77
C GLU A 84 -6.07 1.57 14.07
N SER A 85 -4.93 2.18 13.73
CA SER A 85 -4.92 3.47 13.03
C SER A 85 -5.53 3.35 11.63
N THR A 86 -5.24 2.28 10.89
CA THR A 86 -5.83 2.00 9.58
C THR A 86 -7.34 1.79 9.68
N LEU A 87 -7.82 0.95 10.61
CA LEU A 87 -9.26 0.75 10.81
C LEU A 87 -9.99 2.06 11.15
N ARG A 88 -9.36 2.93 11.95
CA ARG A 88 -9.91 4.25 12.27
C ARG A 88 -9.95 5.17 11.05
N LEU A 89 -8.86 5.26 10.29
CA LEU A 89 -8.75 6.13 9.11
C LEU A 89 -9.70 5.70 7.99
N MET A 90 -9.89 4.39 7.81
CA MET A 90 -10.80 3.82 6.82
C MET A 90 -12.27 3.86 7.25
N GLY A 91 -12.59 4.48 8.40
CA GLY A 91 -13.97 4.68 8.84
C GLY A 91 -14.66 3.41 9.36
N VAL A 92 -13.91 2.37 9.73
CA VAL A 92 -14.49 1.15 10.29
C VAL A 92 -15.19 1.48 11.61
N LYS A 93 -16.47 1.09 11.69
CA LYS A 93 -17.32 1.28 12.89
C LYS A 93 -16.65 0.63 14.09
N ARG A 94 -16.58 1.35 15.23
CA ARG A 94 -15.91 0.88 16.46
C ARG A 94 -16.34 -0.53 16.88
N ARG A 95 -17.63 -0.86 16.74
CA ARG A 95 -18.18 -2.18 17.08
C ARG A 95 -17.67 -3.33 16.21
N LEU A 96 -17.21 -3.06 14.99
CA LEU A 96 -16.71 -4.04 14.03
C LEU A 96 -15.18 -4.19 14.08
N ARG A 97 -14.47 -3.23 14.69
CA ARG A 97 -13.00 -3.22 14.68
C ARG A 97 -12.38 -4.46 15.31
N ARG A 98 -12.96 -4.97 16.39
CA ARG A 98 -12.47 -6.17 17.06
C ARG A 98 -12.54 -7.39 16.13
N GLU A 99 -13.69 -7.60 15.50
CA GLU A 99 -13.91 -8.71 14.57
C GLU A 99 -12.96 -8.62 13.36
N ILE A 100 -12.85 -7.44 12.76
CA ILE A 100 -11.94 -7.23 11.62
C ILE A 100 -10.48 -7.40 12.04
N PHE A 101 -10.11 -6.94 13.24
CA PHE A 101 -8.77 -7.15 13.78
C PHE A 101 -8.45 -8.66 13.89
N GLU A 102 -9.37 -9.47 14.43
CA GLU A 102 -9.20 -10.92 14.54
C GLU A 102 -9.07 -11.58 13.16
N GLN A 103 -9.85 -11.14 12.16
CA GLN A 103 -9.73 -11.62 10.78
C GLN A 103 -8.38 -11.24 10.15
N ILE A 104 -7.87 -10.03 10.41
CA ILE A 104 -6.54 -9.58 9.96
C ILE A 104 -5.45 -10.45 10.58
N MET A 105 -5.56 -10.79 11.87
CA MET A 105 -4.61 -11.69 12.53
C MET A 105 -4.57 -13.07 11.86
N LEU A 106 -5.74 -13.64 11.51
CA LEU A 106 -5.81 -14.91 10.81
C LEU A 106 -5.16 -14.85 9.41
N MET A 107 -5.35 -13.75 8.68
CA MET A 107 -4.70 -13.53 7.40
C MET A 107 -3.18 -13.33 7.54
N GLU A 108 -2.72 -12.63 8.58
CA GLU A 108 -1.30 -12.48 8.90
C GLU A 108 -0.63 -13.83 9.15
N ASP A 109 -1.23 -14.68 9.98
CA ASP A 109 -0.73 -16.02 10.30
C ASP A 109 -0.62 -16.89 9.05
N ALA A 110 -1.58 -16.79 8.13
CA ALA A 110 -1.56 -17.50 6.85
C ALA A 110 -0.52 -16.92 5.86
N ALA A 111 -0.31 -15.60 5.87
CA ALA A 111 0.62 -14.93 4.97
C ALA A 111 2.09 -15.12 5.37
N LEU A 112 2.40 -15.14 6.67
CA LEU A 112 3.77 -15.23 7.18
C LEU A 112 4.58 -16.41 6.58
N PRO A 113 4.08 -17.65 6.53
CA PRO A 113 4.80 -18.78 5.93
C PRO A 113 5.03 -18.62 4.42
N VAL A 114 4.12 -17.94 3.72
CA VAL A 114 4.24 -17.67 2.28
C VAL A 114 5.29 -16.59 2.04
N LEU A 115 5.23 -15.48 2.79
CA LEU A 115 6.16 -14.35 2.68
C LEU A 115 7.59 -14.73 3.08
N ASN A 116 7.76 -15.69 3.99
CA ASN A 116 9.07 -16.15 4.45
C ASN A 116 9.56 -17.42 3.74
N ARG A 117 8.84 -17.90 2.72
CA ARG A 117 9.30 -19.03 1.90
C ARG A 117 10.45 -18.57 1.00
N LYS A 118 11.55 -19.32 1.03
CA LYS A 118 12.71 -19.12 0.13
C LYS A 118 12.54 -19.89 -1.17
#